data_AF-A0A1J3KA78-F1
#
_entry.id   AF-A0A1J3KA78-F1
#
_cell.length_a   1.000
_cell.length_b   1.000
_cell.length_c   1.000
_cell.angle_alpha   90.00
_cell.angle_beta   90.00
_cell.angle_gamma   90.00
#
_symmetry.space_group_name_H-M   'P 1'
#
loop_
_entity.id
_entity.type
_entity.pdbx_description
1 polymer ?
#
loop_
_entity_poly.entity_id
_entity_poly.type
_entity_poly.pdbx_seq_one_letter_code
_entity_poly.pdbx_strand_id
1 'polypeptide(L)'
;SLVELPSFIQHLKKLNSLDMSYCQNLEILPTGVKLESLELLLFEGCSLLKLESFPDISSNIIWLNLRKTAIEEFPPNLRLENQPLTPLMDMLSP
;
A
#
# COMPACT_ATOMS: atom_id res chain seq x y z
N SER A 1 -3.38 -15.54 10.52
CA SER A 1 -2.46 -14.49 10.03
C SER A 1 -2.66 -14.37 8.53
N LEU A 2 -2.68 -13.15 7.99
CA LEU A 2 -2.94 -12.92 6.57
C LEU A 2 -1.62 -12.85 5.80
N VAL A 3 -1.52 -13.61 4.70
CA VAL A 3 -0.31 -13.68 3.86
C VAL A 3 -0.47 -12.89 2.56
N GLU A 4 -1.69 -12.85 2.02
CA GLU A 4 -2.07 -12.13 0.80
C GLU A 4 -3.47 -11.52 0.96
N LEU A 5 -3.78 -10.51 0.16
CA LEU A 5 -5.14 -9.98 0.09
C LEU A 5 -6.08 -11.01 -0.56
N PRO A 6 -7.31 -11.18 -0.04
CA PRO A 6 -8.26 -12.07 -0.65
C PRO A 6 -8.78 -11.52 -1.99
N SER A 7 -8.89 -12.39 -2.99
CA SER A 7 -9.25 -12.00 -4.37
C SER A 7 -10.60 -11.28 -4.49
N PHE A 8 -11.55 -11.50 -3.57
CA PHE A 8 -12.84 -10.82 -3.62
C PHE A 8 -12.74 -9.31 -3.39
N ILE A 9 -11.62 -8.80 -2.85
CA ILE A 9 -11.43 -7.37 -2.59
C ILE A 9 -11.61 -6.54 -3.86
N GLN A 10 -11.29 -7.09 -5.03
CA GLN A 10 -11.46 -6.45 -6.34
C GLN A 10 -12.91 -6.01 -6.64
N HIS A 11 -13.89 -6.61 -5.97
CA HIS A 11 -15.32 -6.28 -6.13
C HIS A 11 -15.75 -5.11 -5.25
N LEU A 12 -14.91 -4.66 -4.31
CA LEU A 12 -15.21 -3.56 -3.40
C LEU A 12 -14.95 -2.21 -4.10
N LYS A 13 -15.75 -1.91 -5.13
CA LYS A 13 -15.56 -0.71 -5.98
C LYS A 13 -15.64 0.63 -5.26
N LYS A 14 -16.29 0.67 -4.10
CA LYS A 14 -16.44 1.86 -3.25
C LYS A 14 -15.51 1.87 -2.04
N LEU A 15 -14.57 0.91 -1.94
CA LEU A 15 -13.62 0.88 -0.84
C LEU A 15 -12.70 2.10 -0.93
N ASN A 16 -12.80 2.98 0.05
CA ASN A 16 -12.01 4.21 0.11
C ASN A 16 -10.76 4.09 0.98
N SER A 17 -10.82 3.24 2.02
CA SER A 17 -9.71 3.01 2.94
C SER A 17 -9.45 1.51 3.11
N LEU A 18 -8.18 1.12 3.05
CA LEU A 18 -7.69 -0.22 3.32
C LEU A 18 -6.63 -0.14 4.42
N ASP A 19 -6.99 -0.64 5.60
CA ASP A 19 -6.09 -0.76 6.75
C ASP A 19 -5.73 -2.22 6.99
N MET A 20 -4.44 -2.50 6.92
CA MET A 20 -3.82 -3.80 7.07
C MET A 20 -2.65 -3.72 8.06
N SER A 21 -2.60 -2.66 8.86
CA SER A 21 -1.53 -2.44 9.82
C SER A 21 -1.34 -3.66 10.73
N TYR A 22 -0.08 -3.99 10.99
CA TYR A 22 0.38 -5.10 11.82
C TYR A 22 0.00 -6.50 11.29
N CYS A 23 -0.37 -6.63 10.02
CA CYS A 23 -0.39 -7.92 9.32
C CYS A 23 1.05 -8.38 9.04
N GLN A 24 1.74 -8.88 10.06
CA GLN A 24 3.17 -9.21 10.02
C GLN A 24 3.53 -10.29 8.99
N ASN A 25 2.59 -11.16 8.63
CA ASN A 25 2.81 -12.20 7.62
C ASN A 25 2.43 -11.77 6.20
N LEU A 26 1.97 -10.53 5.99
CA LEU A 26 1.65 -10.02 4.66
C LEU A 26 2.97 -9.84 3.90
N GLU A 27 3.16 -10.60 2.83
CA GLU A 27 4.41 -10.60 2.06
C GLU A 27 4.32 -9.75 0.79
N ILE A 28 3.19 -9.87 0.08
CA ILE A 28 2.98 -9.23 -1.22
C ILE A 28 1.59 -8.60 -1.31
N LEU A 29 1.52 -7.50 -2.06
CA LEU A 29 0.26 -6.93 -2.51
C LEU A 29 -0.15 -7.56 -3.84
N PRO A 30 -1.44 -7.79 -4.08
CA PRO A 30 -1.91 -8.38 -5.31
C PRO A 30 -1.62 -7.44 -6.49
N THR A 31 -1.12 -7.99 -7.59
CA THR A 31 -1.00 -7.28 -8.86
C THR A 31 -2.30 -7.39 -9.65
N GLY A 32 -2.68 -6.33 -10.38
CA GLY A 32 -3.87 -6.33 -11.23
C GLY A 32 -5.22 -6.17 -10.52
N VAL A 33 -5.24 -5.93 -9.20
CA VAL A 33 -6.44 -5.55 -8.46
C VAL A 33 -6.65 -4.05 -8.60
N LYS A 34 -7.78 -3.58 -9.13
CA LYS A 34 -8.05 -2.14 -9.26
C LYS A 34 -9.23 -1.69 -8.39
N LEU A 35 -8.91 -0.98 -7.31
CA LEU A 35 -9.84 -0.41 -6.34
C LEU A 35 -10.07 1.08 -6.67
N GLU A 36 -11.07 1.34 -7.52
CA GLU A 36 -11.31 2.64 -8.16
C GLU A 36 -11.53 3.80 -7.18
N SER A 37 -12.10 3.57 -5.99
CA SER A 37 -12.33 4.62 -4.98
C SER A 37 -11.27 4.69 -3.89
N LEU A 38 -10.21 3.86 -3.96
CA LEU A 38 -9.28 3.72 -2.85
C LEU A 38 -8.31 4.91 -2.77
N GLU A 39 -8.31 5.56 -1.62
CA GLU A 39 -7.58 6.79 -1.32
C GLU A 39 -6.55 6.59 -0.19
N LEU A 40 -6.87 5.76 0.81
CA LEU A 40 -6.06 5.56 2.01
C LEU A 40 -5.55 4.12 2.11
N LEU A 41 -4.22 3.93 2.17
CA LEU A 41 -3.60 2.61 2.37
C LEU A 41 -2.68 2.62 3.60
N LEU A 42 -2.96 1.76 4.57
CA LEU A 42 -2.20 1.66 5.82
C LEU A 42 -1.62 0.25 5.97
N PHE A 43 -0.29 0.14 5.95
CA PHE A 43 0.45 -1.11 6.14
C PHE A 43 1.50 -1.02 7.25
N GLU A 44 1.35 -0.07 8.17
CA GLU A 44 2.31 0.09 9.27
C GLU A 44 2.54 -1.24 9.99
N GLY A 45 3.79 -1.64 10.19
CA GLY A 45 4.14 -2.87 10.91
C GLY A 45 3.96 -4.17 10.12
N CYS A 46 3.72 -4.11 8.81
CA CYS A 46 3.77 -5.28 7.93
C CYS A 46 5.24 -5.63 7.62
N SER A 47 5.92 -6.26 8.58
CA SER A 47 7.37 -6.48 8.56
C SER A 47 7.90 -7.38 7.43
N LEU A 48 7.04 -8.22 6.83
CA LEU A 48 7.42 -9.07 5.70
C LEU A 48 7.02 -8.49 4.33
N LEU A 49 6.35 -7.34 4.32
CA LEU A 49 5.85 -6.74 3.08
C LEU A 49 7.01 -6.25 2.21
N LYS A 50 7.02 -6.67 0.95
CA LYS A 50 7.99 -6.26 -0.07
C LYS A 50 7.29 -5.58 -1.24
N LEU A 51 7.98 -4.63 -1.89
CA LEU A 51 7.54 -3.97 -3.11
C LEU A 51 8.61 -4.06 -4.19
N GLU A 52 8.45 -4.98 -5.14
CA GLU A 52 9.30 -5.02 -6.35
C GLU A 52 8.86 -3.96 -7.38
N SER A 53 7.55 -3.69 -7.40
CA SER A 53 6.93 -2.60 -8.14
C SER A 53 5.80 -2.04 -7.29
N PHE A 54 5.43 -0.78 -7.52
CA PHE A 54 4.28 -0.25 -6.82
C PHE A 54 3.03 -0.95 -7.35
N PRO A 55 2.18 -1.52 -6.48
CA PRO A 55 1.00 -2.24 -6.94
C PRO A 55 0.07 -1.25 -7.62
N ASP A 56 -0.38 -1.59 -8.82
CA ASP A 56 -1.44 -0.87 -9.54
C ASP A 56 -2.80 -1.13 -8.87
N ILE A 57 -2.89 -0.80 -7.57
CA ILE A 57 -4.04 -1.06 -6.71
C ILE A 57 -5.08 0.04 -6.80
N SER A 58 -4.64 1.28 -7.00
CA SER A 58 -5.47 2.46 -7.23
C SER A 58 -4.62 3.60 -7.78
N SER A 59 -5.21 4.44 -8.63
CA SER A 59 -4.63 5.70 -9.11
C SER A 59 -5.00 6.90 -8.23
N ASN A 60 -5.83 6.70 -7.20
CA ASN A 60 -6.42 7.77 -6.38
C ASN A 60 -5.81 7.84 -4.97
N ILE A 61 -4.66 7.20 -4.74
CA ILE A 61 -4.04 7.11 -3.41
C ILE A 61 -3.55 8.49 -2.96
N ILE A 62 -4.17 9.03 -1.91
CA ILE A 62 -3.80 10.31 -1.28
C ILE A 62 -2.97 10.12 -0.02
N TRP A 63 -3.03 8.95 0.62
CA TRP A 63 -2.25 8.65 1.81
C TRP A 63 -1.78 7.20 1.82
N LEU A 64 -0.50 7.02 2.12
CA LEU A 64 0.14 5.71 2.20
C LEU A 64 1.04 5.67 3.44
N ASN A 65 0.84 4.70 4.32
CA ASN A 65 1.69 4.47 5.49
C ASN A 65 2.40 3.12 5.36
N LEU A 66 3.72 3.16 5.22
CA LEU A 66 4.59 1.99 5.09
C LEU A 66 5.61 1.89 6.23
N ARG A 67 5.39 2.61 7.34
CA ARG A 67 6.31 2.57 8.49
C ARG A 67 6.45 1.16 9.03
N LYS A 68 7.63 0.80 9.52
CA LYS A 68 7.91 -0.53 10.10
C LYS A 68 7.62 -1.69 9.14
N THR A 69 7.80 -1.47 7.84
CA THR A 69 7.83 -2.53 6.81
C THR A 69 9.28 -2.87 6.46
N ALA A 70 9.51 -3.90 5.63
CA ALA A 70 10.84 -4.22 5.08
C ALA A 70 11.20 -3.38 3.83
N ILE A 71 10.40 -2.36 3.49
CA ILE A 71 10.60 -1.53 2.31
C ILE A 71 11.61 -0.45 2.65
N GLU A 72 12.79 -0.52 2.04
CA GLU A 72 13.88 0.44 2.25
C GLU A 72 13.84 1.58 1.21
N GLU A 73 13.42 1.27 -0.02
CA GLU A 73 13.34 2.22 -1.12
C GLU A 73 12.06 2.02 -1.92
N PHE A 74 11.55 3.10 -2.53
CA PHE A 74 10.40 3.01 -3.42
C PHE A 74 10.83 2.67 -4.85
N PRO A 75 10.05 1.85 -5.58
CA PRO A 75 10.34 1.54 -6.98
C PRO A 75 10.26 2.80 -7.85
N PRO A 76 11.05 2.91 -8.93
CA PRO A 76 11.25 4.13 -9.72
C PRO A 76 9.99 4.65 -10.45
N ASN A 77 8.93 3.85 -10.51
CA ASN A 77 7.66 4.20 -11.15
C ASN A 77 6.59 4.67 -10.16
N LEU A 78 6.96 4.94 -8.90
CA LEU A 78 6.03 5.47 -7.90
C LEU A 78 5.63 6.91 -8.26
N ARG A 79 4.44 7.07 -8.85
CA ARG A 79 3.79 8.37 -9.04
C ARG A 79 2.61 8.47 -8.07
N LEU A 80 2.86 8.98 -6.88
CA LEU A 80 1.79 9.41 -5.96
C LEU A 80 1.33 10.80 -6.40
N GLU A 81 0.57 10.85 -7.50
CA GLU A 81 -0.03 12.10 -7.94
C GLU A 81 -1.06 12.51 -6.89
N ASN A 82 -0.92 13.73 -6.34
CA ASN A 82 -1.79 14.37 -5.35
C ASN A 82 -1.46 14.19 -3.85
N GLN A 83 -0.27 13.73 -3.47
CA GLN A 83 0.19 13.91 -2.08
C GLN A 83 0.79 15.31 -1.88
N PRO A 84 0.64 15.95 -0.70
CA PRO A 84 1.50 17.07 -0.34
C PRO A 84 2.96 16.60 -0.50
N LEU A 85 3.86 17.51 -0.85
CA LEU A 85 5.31 17.26 -1.02
C LEU A 85 5.99 16.89 0.32
N THR A 86 5.42 15.99 1.11
CA THR A 86 6.13 15.35 2.21
C THR A 86 7.23 14.48 1.59
N PRO A 87 8.50 14.70 1.96
CA PRO A 87 9.59 13.86 1.51
C PRO A 87 9.23 12.38 1.63
N LEU A 88 9.50 11.59 0.59
CA LEU A 88 9.31 10.13 0.58
C LEU A 88 9.90 9.44 1.83
N MET A 89 10.95 10.01 2.41
CA MET A 89 11.57 9.54 3.64
C MET A 89 10.67 9.67 4.88
N ASP A 90 9.75 10.62 4.93
CA ASP A 90 8.84 10.81 6.06
C ASP A 90 7.79 9.69 6.16
N MET A 91 7.47 9.04 5.03
CA MET A 91 6.53 7.92 4.97
C MET A 91 7.13 6.59 5.45
N LEU A 92 8.47 6.50 5.44
CA LEU A 92 9.26 5.36 5.91
C LEU A 92 9.90 5.59 7.28
N SER A 93 9.85 6.83 7.79
CA SER A 93 10.44 7.20 9.07
C SER A 93 9.71 6.55 10.26
N PRO A 94 10.41 6.24 11.38
CA PRO A 94 9.85 5.55 12.55
C PRO A 94 8.60 6.18 13.19
#